data_AF-A0A948LW18-F1
#
_entry.id   AF-A0A948LW18-F1
#
_cell.length_a   1.000
_cell.length_b   1.000
_cell.length_c   1.000
_cell.angle_alpha   90.00
_cell.angle_beta   90.00
_cell.angle_gamma   90.00
#
_symmetry.space_group_name_H-M   'P 1'
#
loop_
_entity.id
_entity.type
_entity.pdbx_description
1 polymer ?
#
loop_
_entity_poly.entity_id
_entity_poly.type
_entity_poly.pdbx_seq_one_letter_code
_entity_poly.pdbx_strand_id
1 'polypeptide(L)'
;MDIKTPAPDLQSATAMPTTLKPELLLILQSFPRVAEQISRLWGTIDLQDYLNKTIFDERGGRKGFPVPVVMALERIFENHSKLFPQKIEDPFWEGMAK
;
A
#
# COMPACT_ATOMS: atom_id res chain seq x y z
N MET A 1 -36.50 -18.79 2.67
CA MET A 1 -36.14 -17.36 2.85
C MET A 1 -34.64 -17.29 2.69
N ASP A 2 -34.22 -17.28 1.44
CA ASP A 2 -32.82 -17.30 1.04
C ASP A 2 -32.26 -15.91 1.29
N ILE A 3 -31.36 -15.82 2.27
CA ILE A 3 -30.53 -14.64 2.49
C ILE A 3 -29.63 -14.53 1.27
N LYS A 4 -30.08 -13.76 0.28
CA LYS A 4 -29.25 -13.21 -0.77
C LYS A 4 -28.17 -12.40 -0.05
N THR A 5 -26.98 -12.98 0.11
CA THR A 5 -25.78 -12.24 0.47
C THR A 5 -25.67 -11.09 -0.52
N PRO A 6 -25.82 -9.82 -0.12
CA PRO A 6 -25.26 -8.77 -0.95
C PRO A 6 -23.76 -9.00 -0.87
N ALA A 7 -23.15 -9.40 -1.99
CA ALA A 7 -21.71 -9.20 -2.15
C ALA A 7 -21.46 -7.75 -1.71
N PRO A 8 -20.62 -7.50 -0.69
CA PRO A 8 -20.41 -6.16 -0.21
C PRO A 8 -19.66 -5.44 -1.32
N ASP A 9 -20.42 -4.64 -2.06
CA ASP A 9 -20.01 -3.46 -2.79
C ASP A 9 -18.49 -3.31 -2.98
N LEU A 10 -17.99 -3.76 -4.13
CA LEU A 10 -16.58 -3.61 -4.53
C LEU A 10 -16.16 -2.13 -4.66
N GLN A 11 -17.10 -1.19 -4.58
CA GLN A 11 -16.87 0.26 -4.63
C GLN A 11 -16.58 0.84 -3.23
N SER A 12 -17.15 0.27 -2.18
CA SER A 12 -16.70 0.44 -0.79
C SER A 12 -15.40 -0.31 -0.50
N ALA A 13 -15.09 -1.35 -1.30
CA ALA A 13 -13.86 -2.15 -1.18
C ALA A 13 -12.58 -1.42 -1.65
N THR A 14 -12.70 -0.26 -2.32
CA THR A 14 -11.54 0.61 -2.61
C THR A 14 -11.27 1.61 -1.49
N ALA A 15 -12.10 1.69 -0.45
CA ALA A 15 -11.74 2.46 0.73
C ALA A 15 -10.66 1.71 1.53
N MET A 16 -9.68 2.44 2.09
CA MET A 16 -8.70 1.85 2.98
C MET A 16 -9.38 1.00 4.06
N PRO A 17 -8.95 -0.26 4.27
CA PRO A 17 -9.58 -1.12 5.25
C PRO A 17 -9.44 -0.51 6.63
N THR A 18 -10.53 -0.58 7.39
CA THR A 18 -10.61 0.03 8.73
C THR A 18 -9.58 -0.56 9.69
N THR A 19 -9.11 -1.78 9.42
CA THR A 19 -8.02 -2.46 10.13
C THR A 19 -6.67 -1.72 10.06
N LEU A 20 -6.45 -0.90 9.01
CA LEU A 20 -5.21 -0.12 8.83
C LEU A 20 -5.30 1.31 9.40
N LYS A 21 -6.44 1.70 9.97
CA LYS A 21 -6.60 3.03 10.58
C LYS A 21 -5.57 3.32 11.68
N PRO A 22 -5.22 2.41 12.61
CA PRO A 22 -4.25 2.74 13.65
C PRO A 22 -2.85 3.01 13.07
N GLU A 23 -2.43 2.27 12.05
CA GLU A 23 -1.18 2.48 11.32
C GLU A 23 -1.19 3.83 10.59
N LEU A 24 -2.28 4.14 9.89
CA LEU A 24 -2.42 5.41 9.19
C LEU A 24 -2.43 6.61 10.15
N LEU A 25 -3.10 6.50 11.30
CA LEU A 25 -3.11 7.54 12.33
C LEU A 25 -1.73 7.77 12.95
N LEU A 26 -0.97 6.70 13.18
CA LEU A 26 0.40 6.79 13.66
C LEU A 26 1.29 7.54 12.67
N ILE A 27 1.16 7.23 11.38
CA ILE A 27 1.86 7.94 10.31
C ILE A 27 1.38 9.39 10.21
N LEU A 28 0.07 9.64 10.31
CA LEU A 28 -0.51 10.99 10.23
C LEU A 28 0.02 11.92 11.32
N GLN A 29 0.19 11.42 12.55
CA GLN A 29 0.70 12.22 13.67
C GLN A 29 2.16 12.64 13.49
N SER A 30 2.99 11.76 12.91
CA SER A 30 4.44 12.03 12.76
C SER A 30 4.79 12.63 11.39
N PHE A 31 4.08 12.20 10.35
CA PHE A 31 4.35 12.47 8.94
C PHE A 31 3.02 12.66 8.17
N PRO A 32 2.30 13.76 8.40
CA PRO A 32 0.96 13.96 7.83
C PRO A 32 0.95 13.93 6.30
N ARG A 33 1.99 14.49 5.66
CA ARG A 33 2.13 14.46 4.19
C ARG A 33 2.25 13.05 3.62
N VAL A 34 2.85 12.12 4.37
CA VAL A 34 2.96 10.72 3.95
C VAL A 34 1.59 10.07 4.05
N ALA A 35 0.89 10.21 5.19
CA ALA A 35 -0.45 9.66 5.36
C ALA A 35 -1.44 10.18 4.29
N GLU A 36 -1.44 11.49 4.02
CA GLU A 36 -2.26 12.08 2.95
C GLU A 36 -1.98 11.46 1.58
N GLN A 37 -0.70 11.26 1.25
CA GLN A 37 -0.33 10.68 -0.03
C GLN A 37 -0.75 9.21 -0.12
N ILE A 38 -0.62 8.44 0.97
CA ILE A 38 -1.07 7.05 1.01
C ILE A 38 -2.58 6.97 0.82
N SER A 39 -3.36 7.84 1.48
CA SER A 39 -4.82 7.90 1.29
C SER A 39 -5.19 8.29 -0.15
N ARG A 40 -4.45 9.21 -0.77
CA ARG A 40 -4.70 9.68 -2.14
C ARG A 40 -4.37 8.62 -3.19
N LEU A 41 -3.28 7.87 -3.00
CA LEU A 41 -2.83 6.85 -3.94
C LEU A 41 -3.47 5.47 -3.69
N TRP A 42 -4.30 5.34 -2.65
CA TRP A 42 -4.88 4.05 -2.32
C TRP A 42 -5.72 3.46 -3.47
N GLY A 43 -5.49 2.19 -3.76
CA GLY A 43 -6.13 1.50 -4.88
C GLY A 43 -5.45 1.72 -6.23
N THR A 44 -4.33 2.44 -6.26
CA THR A 44 -3.49 2.61 -7.45
C THR A 44 -2.18 1.84 -7.30
N ILE A 45 -1.62 1.37 -8.42
CA ILE A 45 -0.32 0.71 -8.43
C ILE A 45 0.82 1.65 -7.95
N ASP A 46 0.66 2.95 -8.18
CA ASP A 46 1.61 4.00 -7.77
C ASP A 46 1.85 4.03 -6.26
N LEU A 47 0.89 3.59 -5.45
CA LEU A 47 1.07 3.52 -4.00
C LEU A 47 2.19 2.55 -3.61
N GLN A 48 2.34 1.43 -4.32
CA GLN A 48 3.39 0.46 -4.01
C GLN A 48 4.77 1.02 -4.32
N ASP A 49 4.93 1.71 -5.46
CA ASP A 49 6.17 2.40 -5.80
C ASP A 49 6.47 3.55 -4.84
N TYR A 50 5.44 4.29 -4.45
CA TYR A 50 5.57 5.37 -3.46
C TYR A 50 6.03 4.82 -2.11
N LEU A 51 5.43 3.74 -1.61
CA LEU A 51 5.78 3.12 -0.34
C LEU A 51 7.16 2.48 -0.39
N ASN A 52 7.52 1.76 -1.46
CA ASN A 52 8.87 1.21 -1.63
C ASN A 52 9.92 2.33 -1.60
N LYS A 53 9.71 3.40 -2.36
CA LYS A 53 10.59 4.57 -2.28
C LYS A 53 10.55 5.14 -0.86
N THR A 54 9.40 5.35 -0.24
CA THR A 54 9.34 5.98 1.09
C THR A 54 10.05 5.16 2.17
N ILE A 55 9.94 3.83 2.15
CA ILE A 55 10.56 2.92 3.14
C ILE A 55 12.06 2.78 2.87
N PHE A 56 12.47 2.63 1.61
CA PHE A 56 13.84 2.29 1.21
C PHE A 56 14.65 3.46 0.63
N ASP A 57 14.12 4.69 0.57
CA ASP A 57 14.85 5.85 0.04
C ASP A 57 15.96 6.26 1.01
N GLU A 58 17.15 5.73 0.74
CA GLU A 58 18.42 6.01 1.41
C GLU A 58 19.00 7.39 1.01
N ARG A 59 18.18 8.45 0.93
CA ARG A 59 18.70 9.79 0.64
C ARG A 59 19.42 10.37 1.86
N GLY A 60 20.64 9.88 2.09
CA GLY A 60 21.90 10.58 2.38
C GLY A 60 21.94 11.72 3.40
N GLY A 61 20.90 11.93 4.21
CA GLY A 61 20.85 13.08 5.13
C GLY A 61 19.53 13.29 5.89
N ARG A 62 18.50 12.47 5.67
CA ARG A 62 17.29 12.50 6.51
C ARG A 62 17.45 11.55 7.70
N LYS A 63 17.07 12.01 8.90
CA LYS A 63 16.76 11.10 10.02
C LYS A 63 15.66 10.18 9.49
N GLY A 64 15.95 8.90 9.31
CA GLY A 64 15.00 7.93 8.79
C GLY A 64 13.71 7.88 9.62
N PHE A 65 12.75 7.06 9.18
CA PHE A 65 11.52 6.89 9.93
C PHE A 65 11.78 6.18 11.28
N PRO A 66 11.08 6.56 12.36
CA PRO A 66 11.05 5.76 13.58
C PRO A 66 10.59 4.34 13.26
N VAL A 67 11.14 3.34 13.94
CA VAL A 67 10.76 1.92 13.76
C VAL A 67 9.24 1.70 13.75
N PRO A 68 8.44 2.30 14.68
CA PRO A 68 6.98 2.13 14.65
C PRO A 68 6.32 2.65 13.36
N VAL A 69 6.88 3.69 12.75
CA VAL A 69 6.37 4.28 11.50
C VAL A 69 6.74 3.39 10.32
N VAL A 70 7.96 2.83 10.30
CA VAL A 70 8.38 1.86 9.27
C VAL A 70 7.46 0.64 9.29
N MET A 71 7.24 0.05 10.46
CA MET A 71 6.34 -1.11 10.61
C MET A 71 4.91 -0.80 10.15
N ALA A 72 4.41 0.40 10.43
CA ALA A 72 3.10 0.85 9.96
C ALA A 72 3.06 0.95 8.42
N LEU A 73 4.09 1.53 7.81
CA LEU A 73 4.22 1.64 6.35
C LEU A 73 4.32 0.26 5.68
N GLU A 74 5.11 -0.66 6.23
CA GLU A 74 5.23 -2.04 5.74
C GLU A 74 3.88 -2.76 5.80
N ARG A 75 3.14 -2.63 6.90
CA ARG A 75 1.83 -3.28 7.05
C ARG A 75 0.80 -2.76 6.05
N ILE A 76 0.83 -1.45 5.78
CA ILE A 76 0.00 -0.84 4.73
C ILE A 76 0.41 -1.39 3.35
N PHE A 77 1.71 -1.47 3.07
CA PHE A 77 2.24 -2.01 1.82
C PHE A 77 1.82 -3.47 1.59
N GLU A 78 2.01 -4.35 2.58
CA GLU A 78 1.62 -5.76 2.49
C GLU A 78 0.13 -5.92 2.19
N ASN A 79 -0.72 -5.16 2.90
CA ASN A 79 -2.15 -5.24 2.71
C ASN A 79 -2.55 -4.72 1.33
N HIS A 80 -1.93 -3.62 0.89
CA HIS A 80 -2.18 -3.08 -0.45
C HIS A 80 -1.73 -4.07 -1.53
N SER A 81 -0.55 -4.69 -1.39
CA SER A 81 -0.03 -5.68 -2.34
C SER A 81 -0.94 -6.92 -2.44
N LYS A 82 -1.52 -7.36 -1.32
CA LYS A 82 -2.52 -8.45 -1.31
C LYS A 82 -3.81 -8.09 -2.06
N LEU A 83 -4.27 -6.84 -1.94
CA LEU A 83 -5.49 -6.37 -2.60
C LEU A 83 -5.27 -6.01 -4.08
N PHE A 84 -4.09 -5.50 -4.40
CA PHE A 84 -3.70 -5.00 -5.72
C PHE A 84 -2.38 -5.65 -6.14
N PRO A 85 -2.35 -6.97 -6.41
CA PRO A 85 -1.13 -7.63 -6.84
C PRO A 85 -0.65 -6.98 -8.14
N GLN A 86 0.60 -6.50 -8.17
CA GLN A 86 1.19 -6.10 -9.44
C GLN A 86 1.29 -7.37 -10.28
N LYS A 87 0.57 -7.40 -11.41
CA LYS A 87 0.96 -8.32 -12.48
C LYS A 87 2.32 -7.82 -12.95
N ILE A 88 3.38 -8.43 -12.45
CA ILE A 88 4.61 -8.50 -13.20
C ILE A 88 4.19 -9.23 -14.46
N GLU A 89 3.92 -8.50 -15.54
CA GLU A 89 3.80 -9.12 -16.85
C GLU A 89 5.12 -9.86 -17.05
N ASP A 90 5.03 -11.18 -17.20
CA ASP A 90 6.18 -12.07 -17.32
C ASP A 90 7.20 -11.43 -18.28
N PRO A 91 8.43 -11.18 -17.82
CA PRO A 91 9.44 -10.64 -18.69
C PRO A 91 9.57 -11.56 -19.90
N PHE A 92 9.36 -10.99 -21.09
CA PHE A 92 9.30 -11.60 -22.42
C PHE A 92 10.51 -12.50 -22.82
N TRP A 93 11.41 -12.86 -21.89
CA TRP A 93 12.59 -13.69 -22.09
C TRP A 93 12.29 -15.19 -22.32
N GLU A 94 11.03 -15.63 -22.25
CA GLU A 94 10.60 -17.01 -22.53
C GLU A 94 10.56 -17.35 -24.04
N GLY A 95 11.58 -16.87 -24.76
CA GLY A 95 11.79 -17.06 -26.20
C GLY A 95 13.21 -16.80 -26.69
N MET A 96 14.16 -16.42 -25.82
CA MET A 96 15.55 -16.15 -26.22
C MET A 96 16.50 -17.36 -26.08
N ALA A 97 15.98 -18.55 -25.79
CA ALA A 97 16.73 -19.80 -25.91
C ALA A 97 16.39 -20.47 -27.24
N LYS A 98 17.10 -20.09 -28.31
CA LYS A 98 17.14 -20.86 -29.55
C LYS A 98 18.56 -20.96 -30.08
#